data_AF-A0A1A0HIY0-F1
#
_entry.id   AF-A0A1A0HIY0-F1
#
_cell.length_a   1.000
_cell.length_b   1.000
_cell.length_c   1.000
_cell.angle_alpha   90.00
_cell.angle_beta   90.00
_cell.angle_gamma   90.00
#
_symmetry.space_group_name_H-M   'P 1'
#
loop_
_entity.id
_entity.type
_entity.pdbx_description
1 polymer ?
#
loop_
_entity_poly.entity_id
_entity_poly.type
_entity_poly.pdbx_seq_one_letter_code
_entity_poly.pdbx_strand_id
1 'polypeptide(L)'
;MRLNICVTLPYFFTQILAVIISQNTITTNQRVEVIASLTINEGVFYSIIHNNFLTLLDKFENAGRLYVTASTGSQASLLLTGIHFKNSGVIVFESFPLGESTYHIYAENFFENNGVMLFGTLGESSGITRISVLARESWTNTGMMFFVESRGLPSHLLLGKSNSTRKNVTITNEGTICFKNLFWRSFTRIEGYGCIAIGFESTFEVDISKYSVSPLQIFSLDPTNSRLIVRGLKTPMDEIPVIKVVGLGEGNSIEVEVLYRQIAAWEFSSPGLFSLLIADTPRVTFDLGPEYSLRDFQVSASFYGCKITVHRPVPPLPLVCRCDVEFPSAPTALP
;
A
#
# COMPACT_ATOMS: atom_id res chain seq x y z
N MET A 1 42.62 -58.74 0.09
CA MET A 1 42.84 -57.31 -0.20
C MET A 1 41.49 -56.72 -0.60
N ARG A 2 40.75 -56.12 0.35
CA ARG A 2 39.46 -55.47 0.08
C ARG A 2 39.72 -53.96 -0.01
N LEU A 3 39.49 -53.40 -1.19
CA LEU A 3 39.63 -51.97 -1.46
C LEU A 3 38.32 -51.28 -1.04
N ASN A 4 38.33 -50.60 0.11
CA ASN A 4 37.24 -49.71 0.50
C ASN A 4 37.43 -48.38 -0.24
N ILE A 5 36.67 -48.16 -1.31
CA ILE A 5 36.58 -46.86 -1.97
C ILE A 5 35.57 -46.04 -1.18
N CYS A 6 36.06 -45.16 -0.30
CA CYS A 6 35.25 -44.14 0.34
C CYS A 6 35.02 -43.03 -0.69
N VAL A 7 33.86 -43.01 -1.33
CA VAL A 7 33.43 -41.89 -2.18
C VAL A 7 32.96 -40.77 -1.26
N THR A 8 33.82 -39.80 -0.98
CA THR A 8 33.42 -38.57 -0.30
C THR A 8 32.68 -37.69 -1.30
N LEU A 9 31.34 -37.64 -1.20
CA LEU A 9 30.53 -36.63 -1.87
C LEU A 9 30.93 -35.24 -1.32
N PRO A 10 31.39 -34.29 -2.14
CA PRO A 10 31.53 -32.92 -1.71
C PRO A 10 30.14 -32.29 -1.64
N TYR A 11 29.62 -32.10 -0.43
CA TYR A 11 28.53 -31.17 -0.17
C TYR A 11 29.04 -29.76 -0.45
N PHE A 12 28.70 -29.20 -1.62
CA PHE A 12 28.83 -27.77 -1.87
C PHE A 12 27.82 -27.04 -0.96
N PHE A 13 28.29 -26.57 0.20
CA PHE A 13 27.57 -25.57 0.97
C PHE A 13 27.61 -24.26 0.16
N THR A 14 26.51 -23.88 -0.47
CA THR A 14 26.33 -22.51 -0.93
C THR A 14 26.22 -21.62 0.30
N GLN A 15 27.30 -20.90 0.62
CA GLN A 15 27.27 -19.91 1.69
C GLN A 15 26.31 -18.78 1.28
N ILE A 16 25.16 -18.70 1.94
CA ILE A 16 24.27 -17.56 1.80
C ILE A 16 24.88 -16.45 2.66
N LEU A 17 25.39 -15.40 2.01
CA LEU A 17 26.18 -14.35 2.67
C LEU A 17 25.29 -13.18 3.08
N ALA A 18 25.63 -12.57 4.22
CA ALA A 18 25.18 -11.24 4.57
C ALA A 18 25.98 -10.19 3.75
N VAL A 19 25.29 -9.19 3.21
CA VAL A 19 25.85 -8.13 2.38
C VAL A 19 25.69 -6.80 3.10
N ILE A 20 26.79 -6.06 3.24
CA ILE A 20 26.81 -4.71 3.79
C ILE A 20 27.26 -3.75 2.69
N ILE A 21 26.42 -2.77 2.37
CA ILE A 21 26.72 -1.70 1.43
C ILE A 21 27.23 -0.50 2.22
N SER A 22 28.54 -0.33 2.22
CA SER A 22 29.25 0.78 2.89
C SER A 22 29.80 1.83 1.93
N GLN A 23 29.66 1.59 0.62
CA GLN A 23 30.03 2.49 -0.46
C GLN A 23 29.01 2.38 -1.59
N ASN A 24 28.92 3.41 -2.42
CA ASN A 24 28.05 3.40 -3.60
C ASN A 24 28.33 2.17 -4.46
N THR A 25 27.31 1.36 -4.67
CA THR A 25 27.44 0.05 -5.33
C THR A 25 26.40 -0.06 -6.43
N ILE A 26 26.82 -0.51 -7.62
CA ILE A 26 25.96 -0.78 -8.77
C ILE A 26 26.16 -2.23 -9.16
N THR A 27 25.06 -2.99 -9.21
CA THR A 27 25.02 -4.36 -9.71
C THR A 27 24.11 -4.39 -10.93
N THR A 28 24.64 -4.87 -12.05
CA THR A 28 23.85 -5.15 -13.24
C THR A 28 23.91 -6.64 -13.52
N ASN A 29 22.80 -7.34 -13.34
CA ASN A 29 22.70 -8.77 -13.61
C ASN A 29 21.30 -9.14 -14.08
N GLN A 30 21.16 -10.15 -14.94
CA GLN A 30 19.87 -10.73 -15.36
C GLN A 30 19.62 -12.08 -14.66
N ARG A 31 20.01 -12.20 -13.39
CA ARG A 31 19.97 -13.48 -12.65
C ARG A 31 19.05 -13.38 -11.45
N VAL A 32 18.66 -14.55 -10.93
CA VAL A 32 18.08 -14.63 -9.60
C VAL A 32 19.20 -14.39 -8.58
N GLU A 33 19.02 -13.41 -7.71
CA GLU A 33 19.97 -13.08 -6.64
C GLU A 33 19.34 -13.43 -5.29
N VAL A 34 20.06 -14.18 -4.46
CA VAL A 34 19.60 -14.55 -3.12
C VAL A 34 20.62 -14.01 -2.11
N ILE A 35 20.16 -13.11 -1.26
CA ILE A 35 20.98 -12.50 -0.19
C ILE A 35 20.39 -12.94 1.15
N ALA A 36 21.23 -13.41 2.07
CA ALA A 36 20.75 -13.79 3.41
C ALA A 36 20.24 -12.53 4.13
N SER A 37 21.15 -11.59 4.37
CA SER A 37 20.86 -10.31 5.02
C SER A 37 21.45 -9.17 4.22
N LEU A 38 20.73 -8.05 4.11
CA LEU A 38 21.18 -6.85 3.41
C LEU A 38 21.09 -5.66 4.36
N THR A 39 22.22 -5.00 4.56
CA THR A 39 22.32 -3.73 5.27
C THR A 39 22.89 -2.67 4.35
N ILE A 40 22.18 -1.54 4.20
CA ILE A 40 22.65 -0.39 3.42
C ILE A 40 22.85 0.77 4.38
N ASN A 41 24.11 1.21 4.50
CA ASN A 41 24.49 2.27 5.41
C ASN A 41 23.95 3.64 4.95
N GLU A 42 23.85 4.57 5.89
CA GLU A 42 23.51 5.95 5.59
C GLU A 42 24.53 6.59 4.63
N GLY A 43 24.06 7.50 3.78
CA GLY A 43 24.90 8.27 2.87
C GLY A 43 25.36 7.54 1.61
N VAL A 44 25.04 6.24 1.44
CA VAL A 44 25.39 5.45 0.26
C VAL A 44 24.16 4.90 -0.47
N PHE A 45 24.35 4.44 -1.70
CA PHE A 45 23.32 3.76 -2.46
C PHE A 45 23.71 2.34 -2.90
N TYR A 46 22.70 1.48 -3.05
CA TYR A 46 22.78 0.23 -3.77
C TYR A 46 21.81 0.25 -4.95
N SER A 47 22.33 0.16 -6.17
CA SER A 47 21.52 0.13 -7.39
C SER A 47 21.61 -1.23 -8.05
N ILE A 48 20.49 -1.93 -8.14
CA ILE A 48 20.34 -3.23 -8.78
C ILE A 48 19.53 -3.02 -10.06
N ILE A 49 20.16 -3.32 -11.20
CA ILE A 49 19.61 -3.01 -12.54
C ILE A 49 19.46 -4.32 -13.32
N HIS A 50 18.32 -4.49 -14.00
CA HIS A 50 17.96 -5.66 -14.83
C HIS A 50 17.81 -6.99 -14.09
N ASN A 51 17.72 -6.96 -12.77
CA ASN A 51 17.63 -8.18 -11.98
C ASN A 51 16.26 -8.83 -12.18
N ASN A 52 16.25 -10.07 -12.69
CA ASN A 52 15.01 -10.80 -12.94
C ASN A 52 14.24 -11.07 -11.64
N PHE A 53 14.97 -11.39 -10.56
CA PHE A 53 14.38 -11.73 -9.26
C PHE A 53 15.38 -11.56 -8.11
N LEU A 54 15.04 -10.72 -7.13
CA LEU A 54 15.82 -10.56 -5.90
C LEU A 54 15.08 -11.22 -4.74
N THR A 55 15.77 -12.12 -4.03
CA THR A 55 15.28 -12.74 -2.80
C THR A 55 16.13 -12.32 -1.61
N LEU A 56 15.50 -11.76 -0.57
CA LEU A 56 16.15 -11.56 0.73
C LEU A 56 15.50 -12.48 1.78
N LEU A 57 16.30 -13.20 2.57
CA LEU A 57 15.81 -14.30 3.41
C LEU A 57 15.72 -13.99 4.92
N ASP A 58 16.59 -13.14 5.44
CA ASP A 58 16.70 -12.91 6.88
C ASP A 58 16.43 -11.44 7.22
N LYS A 59 17.48 -10.62 7.27
CA LYS A 59 17.39 -9.26 7.81
C LYS A 59 17.57 -8.24 6.69
N PHE A 60 16.64 -7.30 6.59
CA PHE A 60 16.77 -6.13 5.73
C PHE A 60 16.77 -4.85 6.54
N GLU A 61 17.85 -4.08 6.44
CA GLU A 61 17.98 -2.75 7.03
C GLU A 61 18.50 -1.74 6.00
N ASN A 62 17.70 -0.73 5.71
CA ASN A 62 18.09 0.35 4.80
C ASN A 62 18.07 1.71 5.50
N ALA A 63 19.25 2.30 5.67
CA ALA A 63 19.43 3.70 6.07
C ALA A 63 19.94 4.60 4.91
N GLY A 64 20.32 3.99 3.78
CA GLY A 64 20.78 4.69 2.58
C GLY A 64 19.72 4.76 1.49
N ARG A 65 20.10 4.40 0.26
CA ARG A 65 19.18 4.32 -0.88
C ARG A 65 19.26 2.97 -1.56
N LEU A 66 18.14 2.30 -1.75
CA LEU A 66 18.03 1.07 -2.54
C LEU A 66 17.23 1.36 -3.82
N TYR A 67 17.80 0.99 -4.96
CA TYR A 67 17.12 1.01 -6.25
C TYR A 67 17.09 -0.42 -6.79
N VAL A 68 15.90 -0.93 -7.10
CA VAL A 68 15.73 -2.19 -7.86
C VAL A 68 14.92 -1.86 -9.10
N THR A 69 15.61 -1.81 -10.23
CA THR A 69 15.03 -1.31 -11.48
C THR A 69 15.20 -2.29 -12.63
N ALA A 70 14.22 -2.35 -13.52
CA ALA A 70 14.36 -3.01 -14.83
C ALA A 70 14.36 -1.97 -15.94
N SER A 71 15.17 -2.20 -16.98
CA SER A 71 15.04 -1.49 -18.25
C SER A 71 14.56 -2.43 -19.37
N THR A 72 14.04 -1.81 -20.42
CA THR A 72 13.29 -2.34 -21.58
C THR A 72 13.23 -3.86 -21.76
N GLY A 73 12.02 -4.43 -21.61
CA GLY A 73 11.72 -5.84 -21.93
C GLY A 73 12.10 -6.86 -20.85
N SER A 74 12.68 -6.42 -19.73
CA SER A 74 13.04 -7.28 -18.59
C SER A 74 12.08 -7.07 -17.41
N GLN A 75 11.88 -8.10 -16.60
CA GLN A 75 11.15 -8.01 -15.32
C GLN A 75 12.13 -7.62 -14.21
N ALA A 76 11.70 -6.80 -13.24
CA ALA A 76 12.37 -6.57 -11.96
C ALA A 76 11.47 -7.03 -10.82
N SER A 77 11.32 -8.33 -10.65
CA SER A 77 10.49 -8.87 -9.56
C SER A 77 11.30 -8.97 -8.27
N LEU A 78 10.63 -8.76 -7.13
CA LEU A 78 11.22 -8.82 -5.80
C LEU A 78 10.38 -9.72 -4.92
N LEU A 79 11.05 -10.64 -4.23
CA LEU A 79 10.48 -11.37 -3.10
C LEU A 79 11.37 -11.19 -1.88
N LEU A 80 10.97 -10.31 -0.98
CA LEU A 80 11.61 -10.13 0.30
C LEU A 80 10.87 -10.99 1.33
N THR A 81 11.43 -12.13 1.69
CA THR A 81 10.93 -13.02 2.74
C THR A 81 11.89 -12.96 3.91
N GLY A 82 11.84 -11.88 4.69
CA GLY A 82 12.77 -11.64 5.80
C GLY A 82 12.13 -11.88 7.16
N ILE A 83 12.95 -12.09 8.19
CA ILE A 83 12.53 -12.01 9.59
C ILE A 83 12.14 -10.56 9.93
N HIS A 84 12.98 -9.60 9.54
CA HIS A 84 12.82 -8.19 9.89
C HIS A 84 13.00 -7.31 8.67
N PHE A 85 12.06 -6.38 8.46
CA PHE A 85 12.16 -5.34 7.45
C PHE A 85 12.18 -3.97 8.12
N LYS A 86 13.30 -3.24 7.97
CA LYS A 86 13.41 -1.84 8.42
C LYS A 86 13.88 -0.94 7.29
N ASN A 87 13.14 0.13 7.07
CA ASN A 87 13.53 1.21 6.17
C ASN A 87 13.48 2.56 6.89
N SER A 88 14.62 3.25 6.98
CA SER A 88 14.70 4.68 7.33
C SER A 88 15.25 5.52 6.18
N GLY A 89 15.70 4.89 5.10
CA GLY A 89 16.21 5.53 3.89
C GLY A 89 15.17 5.61 2.76
N VAL A 90 15.65 5.57 1.52
CA VAL A 90 14.81 5.56 0.31
C VAL A 90 14.88 4.20 -0.36
N ILE A 91 13.73 3.66 -0.77
CA ILE A 91 13.60 2.44 -1.55
C ILE A 91 12.80 2.75 -2.81
N VAL A 92 13.32 2.34 -3.97
CA VAL A 92 12.67 2.51 -5.26
C VAL A 92 12.64 1.18 -5.97
N PHE A 93 11.44 0.67 -6.20
CA PHE A 93 11.16 -0.50 -7.01
C PHE A 93 10.41 -0.06 -8.24
N GLU A 94 11.02 -0.22 -9.42
CA GLU A 94 10.50 0.37 -10.66
C GLU A 94 10.75 -0.54 -11.87
N SER A 95 9.69 -0.87 -12.63
CA SER A 95 9.78 -1.75 -13.81
C SER A 95 9.11 -1.21 -15.08
N PHE A 96 8.55 0.01 -15.06
CA PHE A 96 7.96 0.63 -16.24
C PHE A 96 9.05 1.22 -17.17
N PRO A 97 8.84 1.32 -18.50
CA PRO A 97 7.57 1.21 -19.24
C PRO A 97 7.27 -0.15 -19.89
N LEU A 98 8.11 -1.19 -19.74
CA LEU A 98 7.93 -2.48 -20.47
C LEU A 98 8.00 -3.78 -19.63
N GLY A 99 8.27 -3.74 -18.33
CA GLY A 99 8.38 -4.94 -17.49
C GLY A 99 7.17 -5.15 -16.57
N GLU A 100 6.45 -6.26 -16.72
CA GLU A 100 5.60 -6.78 -15.65
C GLU A 100 6.49 -7.15 -14.46
N SER A 101 6.22 -6.63 -13.28
CA SER A 101 6.99 -6.98 -12.08
C SER A 101 6.11 -7.09 -10.87
N THR A 102 6.50 -8.01 -10.00
CA THR A 102 5.84 -8.21 -8.71
C THR A 102 6.77 -7.80 -7.58
N TYR A 103 6.21 -7.14 -6.58
CA TYR A 103 6.94 -6.66 -5.42
C TYR A 103 6.27 -7.20 -4.16
N HIS A 104 6.85 -8.26 -3.63
CA HIS A 104 6.33 -8.93 -2.44
C HIS A 104 7.31 -8.75 -1.29
N ILE A 105 6.91 -7.99 -0.28
CA ILE A 105 7.57 -7.93 1.02
C ILE A 105 6.74 -8.73 2.01
N TYR A 106 7.42 -9.61 2.71
CA TYR A 106 6.88 -10.49 3.72
C TYR A 106 7.85 -10.56 4.89
N ALA A 107 7.45 -9.95 6.02
CA ALA A 107 8.21 -9.95 7.26
C ALA A 107 7.63 -10.98 8.25
N GLU A 108 8.41 -11.99 8.65
CA GLU A 108 7.99 -12.99 9.64
C GLU A 108 7.79 -12.38 11.04
N ASN A 109 8.54 -11.33 11.39
CA ASN A 109 8.29 -10.57 12.62
C ASN A 109 7.66 -9.21 12.29
N PHE A 110 8.49 -8.21 12.03
CA PHE A 110 8.01 -6.83 11.90
C PHE A 110 8.39 -6.19 10.57
N PHE A 111 7.46 -5.39 10.07
CA PHE A 111 7.66 -4.41 9.01
C PHE A 111 7.63 -3.00 9.62
N GLU A 112 8.70 -2.24 9.40
CA GLU A 112 8.85 -0.86 9.87
C GLU A 112 9.35 0.04 8.74
N ASN A 113 8.53 1.01 8.34
CA ASN A 113 8.91 2.07 7.40
C ASN A 113 8.85 3.44 8.06
N ASN A 114 10.02 4.06 8.24
CA ASN A 114 10.19 5.45 8.68
C ASN A 114 10.74 6.35 7.55
N GLY A 115 11.13 5.75 6.42
CA GLY A 115 11.68 6.44 5.26
C GLY A 115 10.67 6.58 4.12
N VAL A 116 11.18 6.50 2.88
CA VAL A 116 10.36 6.58 1.65
C VAL A 116 10.45 5.27 0.89
N MET A 117 9.30 4.73 0.48
CA MET A 117 9.22 3.53 -0.37
C MET A 117 8.35 3.80 -1.59
N LEU A 118 8.91 3.61 -2.79
CA LEU A 118 8.24 3.84 -4.07
C LEU A 118 8.14 2.52 -4.83
N PHE A 119 6.95 2.19 -5.28
CA PHE A 119 6.65 0.96 -6.01
C PHE A 119 5.94 1.32 -7.31
N GLY A 120 6.59 1.04 -8.44
CA GLY A 120 6.10 1.38 -9.77
C GLY A 120 6.15 0.18 -10.70
N THR A 121 4.99 -0.24 -11.21
CA THR A 121 4.88 -1.35 -12.15
C THR A 121 3.94 -1.01 -13.31
N LEU A 122 3.81 -1.92 -14.26
CA LEU A 122 2.83 -1.85 -15.35
C LEU A 122 1.61 -2.70 -14.98
N GLY A 123 0.42 -2.10 -15.03
CA GLY A 123 -0.83 -2.85 -15.03
C GLY A 123 -1.13 -3.31 -16.46
N GLU A 124 -1.25 -4.62 -16.68
CA GLU A 124 -1.76 -5.15 -17.95
C GLU A 124 -2.90 -6.15 -17.73
N SER A 125 -3.02 -6.72 -16.53
CA SER A 125 -4.09 -7.66 -16.18
C SER A 125 -4.72 -7.33 -14.83
N SER A 126 -6.06 -7.23 -14.84
CA SER A 126 -6.89 -7.00 -13.66
C SER A 126 -6.90 -8.20 -12.73
N GLY A 127 -7.00 -7.97 -11.42
CA GLY A 127 -7.34 -9.03 -10.45
C GLY A 127 -6.16 -9.88 -9.96
N ILE A 128 -4.93 -9.55 -10.35
CA ILE A 128 -3.71 -10.18 -9.79
C ILE A 128 -3.15 -9.27 -8.70
N THR A 129 -2.65 -9.83 -7.60
CA THR A 129 -1.88 -9.07 -6.61
C THR A 129 -0.45 -8.93 -7.08
N ARG A 130 -0.06 -7.74 -7.56
CA ARG A 130 1.34 -7.49 -7.98
C ARG A 130 2.19 -6.95 -6.84
N ILE A 131 1.59 -6.20 -5.93
CA ILE A 131 2.31 -5.56 -4.83
C ILE A 131 1.71 -6.03 -3.51
N SER A 132 2.57 -6.55 -2.64
CA SER A 132 2.18 -6.86 -1.27
C SER A 132 3.24 -6.47 -0.26
N VAL A 133 2.83 -5.90 0.86
CA VAL A 133 3.69 -5.62 2.00
C VAL A 133 3.03 -6.17 3.26
N LEU A 134 3.49 -7.35 3.67
CA LEU A 134 2.88 -8.15 4.70
C LEU A 134 3.83 -8.33 5.88
N ALA A 135 3.25 -8.40 7.08
CA ALA A 135 3.96 -8.81 8.28
C ALA A 135 3.12 -9.80 9.09
N ARG A 136 3.79 -10.57 9.95
CA ARG A 136 3.15 -11.59 10.79
C ARG A 136 2.97 -11.16 12.25
N GLU A 137 3.83 -10.31 12.79
CA GLU A 137 3.74 -9.81 14.18
C GLU A 137 3.37 -8.33 14.26
N SER A 138 4.10 -7.42 13.57
CA SER A 138 3.76 -5.99 13.57
C SER A 138 4.00 -5.30 12.23
N TRP A 139 3.18 -4.29 11.95
CA TRP A 139 3.22 -3.51 10.71
C TRP A 139 3.08 -2.03 11.03
N THR A 140 4.14 -1.25 10.81
CA THR A 140 4.19 0.18 11.14
C THR A 140 4.73 1.01 9.98
N ASN A 141 4.05 2.12 9.69
CA ASN A 141 4.49 3.13 8.75
C ASN A 141 4.40 4.53 9.39
N THR A 142 5.54 5.17 9.62
CA THR A 142 5.63 6.59 9.99
C THR A 142 6.16 7.46 8.83
N GLY A 143 6.73 6.82 7.81
CA GLY A 143 7.22 7.46 6.59
C GLY A 143 6.20 7.48 5.46
N MET A 144 6.71 7.49 4.22
CA MET A 144 5.89 7.52 3.01
C MET A 144 5.99 6.19 2.25
N MET A 145 4.84 5.70 1.79
CA MET A 145 4.73 4.59 0.84
C MET A 145 3.91 5.05 -0.36
N PHE A 146 4.46 4.92 -1.57
CA PHE A 146 3.77 5.27 -2.81
C PHE A 146 3.73 4.07 -3.75
N PHE A 147 2.53 3.72 -4.21
CA PHE A 147 2.28 2.60 -5.11
C PHE A 147 1.61 3.09 -6.39
N VAL A 148 2.09 2.67 -7.55
CA VAL A 148 1.51 3.08 -8.83
C VAL A 148 1.59 1.98 -9.88
N GLU A 149 0.47 1.78 -10.58
CA GLU A 149 0.43 1.12 -11.88
C GLU A 149 0.24 2.15 -12.98
N SER A 150 1.23 2.31 -13.85
CA SER A 150 1.26 3.42 -14.82
C SER A 150 0.18 3.36 -15.91
N ARG A 151 -0.39 2.17 -16.18
CA ARG A 151 -1.48 1.95 -17.15
C ARG A 151 -2.21 0.64 -16.86
N GLY A 152 -3.25 0.37 -17.65
CA GLY A 152 -4.04 -0.87 -17.62
C GLY A 152 -5.07 -0.91 -16.50
N LEU A 153 -5.71 -2.07 -16.33
CA LEU A 153 -6.75 -2.25 -15.32
C LEU A 153 -6.14 -2.35 -13.92
N PRO A 154 -6.77 -1.75 -12.89
CA PRO A 154 -6.26 -1.80 -11.52
C PRO A 154 -6.04 -3.22 -11.02
N SER A 155 -4.83 -3.50 -10.53
CA SER A 155 -4.50 -4.74 -9.83
C SER A 155 -4.72 -4.63 -8.32
N HIS A 156 -4.57 -5.74 -7.60
CA HIS A 156 -4.74 -5.77 -6.15
C HIS A 156 -3.47 -5.31 -5.42
N LEU A 157 -3.64 -4.36 -4.49
CA LEU A 157 -2.65 -4.01 -3.48
C LEU A 157 -3.00 -4.72 -2.16
N LEU A 158 -2.03 -5.44 -1.59
CA LEU A 158 -2.22 -6.17 -0.33
C LEU A 158 -1.26 -5.69 0.75
N LEU A 159 -1.79 -4.99 1.75
CA LEU A 159 -1.03 -4.49 2.90
C LEU A 159 -1.51 -5.12 4.21
N GLY A 160 -0.60 -5.24 5.18
CA GLY A 160 -0.91 -5.63 6.55
C GLY A 160 -0.66 -7.10 6.84
N LYS A 161 -1.72 -7.86 7.11
CA LYS A 161 -1.60 -9.21 7.67
C LYS A 161 -1.18 -10.26 6.62
N SER A 162 -0.17 -11.06 6.97
CA SER A 162 0.13 -12.31 6.26
C SER A 162 -0.99 -13.36 6.38
N ASN A 163 -1.33 -14.04 5.28
CA ASN A 163 -2.29 -15.17 5.30
C ASN A 163 -1.85 -16.36 6.18
N SER A 164 -0.56 -16.49 6.50
CA SER A 164 -0.02 -17.60 7.32
C SER A 164 -0.20 -17.37 8.83
N THR A 165 -0.55 -16.14 9.26
CA THR A 165 -0.63 -15.82 10.70
C THR A 165 -2.03 -15.98 11.27
N ARG A 166 -2.11 -16.61 12.44
CA ARG A 166 -3.34 -16.67 13.25
C ARG A 166 -3.55 -15.41 14.10
N LYS A 167 -2.51 -14.59 14.28
CA LYS A 167 -2.60 -13.34 15.04
C LYS A 167 -3.31 -12.26 14.22
N ASN A 168 -4.02 -11.39 14.91
CA ASN A 168 -4.54 -10.17 14.30
C ASN A 168 -3.40 -9.16 14.29
N VAL A 169 -2.79 -8.98 13.11
CA VAL A 169 -1.87 -7.86 12.89
C VAL A 169 -2.73 -6.61 12.70
N THR A 170 -2.26 -5.46 13.17
CA THR A 170 -2.87 -4.15 12.93
C THR A 170 -1.88 -3.35 12.08
N ILE A 171 -2.40 -2.63 11.08
CA ILE A 171 -1.64 -1.62 10.35
C ILE A 171 -1.62 -0.37 11.24
N THR A 172 -0.44 0.01 11.74
CA THR A 172 -0.24 1.30 12.43
C THR A 172 0.32 2.30 11.43
N ASN A 173 -0.50 3.24 10.96
CA ASN A 173 -0.12 4.24 9.98
C ASN A 173 -0.17 5.65 10.58
N GLU A 174 1.02 6.21 10.78
CA GLU A 174 1.22 7.59 11.24
C GLU A 174 1.80 8.49 10.15
N GLY A 175 2.29 7.89 9.06
CA GLY A 175 2.78 8.58 7.87
C GLY A 175 1.76 8.64 6.74
N THR A 176 2.24 8.46 5.51
CA THR A 176 1.44 8.58 4.29
C THR A 176 1.51 7.29 3.46
N ILE A 177 0.34 6.77 3.08
CA ILE A 177 0.21 5.68 2.11
C ILE A 177 -0.58 6.21 0.91
N CYS A 178 0.06 6.24 -0.26
CA CYS A 178 -0.51 6.76 -1.49
C CYS A 178 -0.58 5.64 -2.54
N PHE A 179 -1.69 5.51 -3.27
CA PHE A 179 -1.77 4.53 -4.35
C PHE A 179 -2.59 4.98 -5.56
N LYS A 180 -2.07 4.76 -6.78
CA LYS A 180 -2.71 5.15 -8.06
C LYS A 180 -2.94 3.93 -8.95
N ASN A 181 -4.10 3.89 -9.60
CA ASN A 181 -4.55 2.79 -10.46
C ASN A 181 -4.47 1.42 -9.75
N LEU A 182 -4.90 1.35 -8.49
CA LEU A 182 -4.82 0.14 -7.68
C LEU A 182 -6.10 -0.07 -6.87
N PHE A 183 -6.45 -1.34 -6.63
CA PHE A 183 -7.54 -1.73 -5.74
C PHE A 183 -6.98 -2.31 -4.45
N TRP A 184 -7.19 -1.61 -3.33
CA TRP A 184 -6.82 -2.09 -2.01
C TRP A 184 -8.06 -2.41 -1.18
N ARG A 185 -8.28 -3.70 -0.93
CA ARG A 185 -9.26 -4.16 0.07
C ARG A 185 -8.54 -4.52 1.36
N SER A 186 -8.83 -3.78 2.42
CA SER A 186 -8.24 -4.05 3.72
C SER A 186 -8.91 -5.24 4.39
N PHE A 187 -8.09 -6.17 4.87
CA PHE A 187 -8.47 -7.29 5.74
C PHE A 187 -7.81 -7.18 7.11
N THR A 188 -7.50 -5.97 7.55
CA THR A 188 -6.67 -5.70 8.73
C THR A 188 -7.17 -4.43 9.41
N ARG A 189 -7.15 -4.39 10.75
CA ARG A 189 -7.44 -3.17 11.50
C ARG A 189 -6.42 -2.09 11.12
N ILE A 190 -6.86 -0.85 11.05
CA ILE A 190 -6.01 0.30 10.73
C ILE A 190 -6.09 1.28 11.89
N GLU A 191 -4.94 1.55 12.51
CA GLU A 191 -4.78 2.49 13.61
C GLU A 191 -3.77 3.57 13.25
N GLY A 192 -3.71 4.63 14.07
CA GLY A 192 -2.88 5.80 13.83
C GLY A 192 -3.66 7.01 13.34
N TYR A 193 -2.91 8.04 12.97
CA TYR A 193 -3.38 9.38 12.59
C TYR A 193 -2.80 9.86 11.25
N GLY A 194 -2.18 8.95 10.50
CA GLY A 194 -1.61 9.23 9.19
C GLY A 194 -2.67 9.42 8.11
N CYS A 195 -2.25 9.36 6.85
CA CYS A 195 -3.13 9.47 5.69
C CYS A 195 -3.03 8.26 4.75
N ILE A 196 -4.18 7.81 4.26
CA ILE A 196 -4.32 6.88 3.15
C ILE A 196 -4.92 7.66 1.98
N ALA A 197 -4.08 8.00 1.01
CA ALA A 197 -4.47 8.75 -0.17
C ALA A 197 -4.76 7.80 -1.34
N ILE A 198 -6.03 7.80 -1.72
CA ILE A 198 -6.62 7.00 -2.78
C ILE A 198 -6.50 7.85 -4.03
N GLY A 199 -5.54 7.50 -4.88
CA GLY A 199 -5.19 8.24 -6.08
C GLY A 199 -6.13 8.02 -7.26
N PHE A 200 -5.78 8.62 -8.41
CA PHE A 200 -6.46 8.46 -9.69
C PHE A 200 -6.78 6.99 -10.01
N GLU A 201 -8.03 6.73 -10.39
CA GLU A 201 -8.57 5.40 -10.74
C GLU A 201 -8.36 4.30 -9.68
N SER A 202 -8.10 4.68 -8.43
CA SER A 202 -7.91 3.75 -7.33
C SER A 202 -9.20 3.55 -6.51
N THR A 203 -9.24 2.41 -5.83
CA THR A 203 -10.31 2.09 -4.87
C THR A 203 -9.72 1.58 -3.57
N PHE A 204 -10.21 2.11 -2.45
CA PHE A 204 -10.05 1.50 -1.14
C PHE A 204 -11.37 0.84 -0.71
N GLU A 205 -11.33 -0.39 -0.21
CA GLU A 205 -12.47 -1.08 0.39
C GLU A 205 -12.15 -1.53 1.82
N VAL A 206 -13.04 -1.25 2.77
CA VAL A 206 -12.93 -1.74 4.15
C VAL A 206 -14.27 -2.27 4.67
N ASP A 207 -14.24 -3.40 5.36
CA ASP A 207 -15.36 -3.95 6.14
C ASP A 207 -15.19 -3.57 7.61
N ILE A 208 -15.83 -2.46 8.02
CA ILE A 208 -15.65 -1.90 9.37
C ILE A 208 -16.28 -2.77 10.47
N SER A 209 -17.15 -3.72 10.12
CA SER A 209 -17.71 -4.68 11.08
C SER A 209 -16.70 -5.76 11.52
N LYS A 210 -15.62 -5.93 10.74
CA LYS A 210 -14.55 -6.90 11.02
C LYS A 210 -13.22 -6.24 11.30
N TYR A 211 -12.94 -5.14 10.62
CA TYR A 211 -11.66 -4.45 10.63
C TYR A 211 -11.90 -2.98 10.97
N SER A 212 -11.81 -2.67 12.26
CA SER A 212 -11.96 -1.28 12.72
C SER A 212 -10.93 -0.37 12.08
N VAL A 213 -11.32 0.87 11.84
CA VAL A 213 -10.44 1.94 11.43
C VAL A 213 -10.46 3.02 12.50
N SER A 214 -9.28 3.53 12.87
CA SER A 214 -9.13 4.67 13.76
C SER A 214 -9.91 5.88 13.23
N PRO A 215 -10.68 6.59 14.07
CA PRO A 215 -11.35 7.83 13.65
C PRO A 215 -10.35 8.96 13.33
N LEU A 216 -9.08 8.81 13.73
CA LEU A 216 -8.01 9.75 13.40
C LEU A 216 -7.34 9.46 12.04
N GLN A 217 -7.53 8.26 11.48
CA GLN A 217 -6.99 7.90 10.17
C GLN A 217 -7.71 8.72 9.09
N ILE A 218 -6.95 9.43 8.27
CA ILE A 218 -7.50 10.23 7.17
C ILE A 218 -7.53 9.37 5.90
N PHE A 219 -8.67 9.35 5.21
CA PHE A 219 -8.77 8.88 3.83
C PHE A 219 -8.83 10.09 2.90
N SER A 220 -7.80 10.27 2.07
CA SER A 220 -7.81 11.31 1.03
C SER A 220 -8.27 10.71 -0.29
N LEU A 221 -9.18 11.39 -0.98
CA LEU A 221 -9.57 11.08 -2.34
C LEU A 221 -8.90 12.10 -3.27
N ASP A 222 -7.85 11.70 -3.97
CA ASP A 222 -7.16 12.61 -4.88
C ASP A 222 -7.92 12.71 -6.21
N PRO A 223 -8.17 13.89 -6.78
CA PRO A 223 -8.82 14.00 -8.07
C PRO A 223 -8.07 13.23 -9.19
N THR A 224 -8.72 12.52 -10.12
CA THR A 224 -10.16 12.26 -10.31
C THR A 224 -10.46 10.75 -10.26
N ASN A 225 -11.71 10.38 -9.97
CA ASN A 225 -12.24 8.99 -9.98
C ASN A 225 -11.73 8.07 -8.86
N SER A 226 -11.34 8.62 -7.72
CA SER A 226 -11.00 7.84 -6.52
C SER A 226 -12.24 7.39 -5.78
N ARG A 227 -12.19 6.16 -5.25
CA ARG A 227 -13.34 5.55 -4.56
C ARG A 227 -12.99 5.01 -3.18
N LEU A 228 -13.79 5.38 -2.19
CA LEU A 228 -13.81 4.75 -0.87
C LEU A 228 -15.07 3.89 -0.75
N ILE A 229 -14.92 2.60 -0.43
CA ILE A 229 -16.02 1.67 -0.23
C ILE A 229 -16.06 1.22 1.24
N VAL A 230 -17.16 1.51 1.94
CA VAL A 230 -17.36 1.15 3.34
C VAL A 230 -18.42 0.06 3.47
N ARG A 231 -18.02 -1.08 4.05
CA ARG A 231 -18.84 -2.29 4.19
C ARG A 231 -19.04 -2.70 5.64
N GLY A 232 -19.89 -3.68 5.87
CA GLY A 232 -20.20 -4.17 7.21
C GLY A 232 -21.33 -3.41 7.90
N LEU A 233 -21.91 -2.42 7.21
CA LEU A 233 -23.05 -1.63 7.66
C LEU A 233 -24.39 -2.38 7.62
N LYS A 234 -24.40 -3.71 7.47
CA LYS A 234 -25.62 -4.54 7.68
C LYS A 234 -25.60 -5.26 9.02
N THR A 235 -24.40 -5.46 9.58
CA THR A 235 -24.24 -6.07 10.90
C THR A 235 -24.57 -5.03 11.97
N PRO A 236 -25.30 -5.38 13.04
CA PRO A 236 -25.40 -4.53 14.23
C PRO A 236 -24.00 -4.31 14.82
N MET A 237 -23.68 -3.07 15.13
CA MET A 237 -22.44 -2.67 15.80
C MET A 237 -22.81 -1.75 16.94
N ASP A 238 -22.18 -1.93 18.11
CA ASP A 238 -22.42 -1.09 19.28
C ASP A 238 -22.01 0.36 19.02
N GLU A 239 -20.93 0.54 18.24
CA GLU A 239 -20.42 1.84 17.82
C GLU A 239 -19.93 1.77 16.37
N ILE A 240 -20.36 2.74 15.56
CA ILE A 240 -19.89 2.90 14.17
C ILE A 240 -18.92 4.09 14.19
N PRO A 241 -17.62 3.88 13.88
CA PRO A 241 -16.66 4.96 13.95
C PRO A 241 -16.98 6.04 12.92
N VAL A 242 -16.74 7.29 13.28
CA VAL A 242 -16.72 8.40 12.32
C VAL A 242 -15.53 8.19 11.38
N ILE A 243 -15.79 8.20 10.08
CA ILE A 243 -14.75 7.98 9.06
C ILE A 243 -14.32 9.35 8.53
N LYS A 244 -13.06 9.71 8.75
CA LYS A 244 -12.52 10.98 8.27
C LYS A 244 -12.11 10.88 6.81
N VAL A 245 -12.73 11.69 5.97
CA VAL A 245 -12.51 11.71 4.52
C VAL A 245 -12.26 13.13 4.05
N VAL A 246 -11.21 13.32 3.28
CA VAL A 246 -10.93 14.58 2.57
C VAL A 246 -10.91 14.30 1.07
N GLY A 247 -11.09 15.32 0.24
CA GLY A 247 -11.00 15.16 -1.22
C GLY A 247 -12.28 14.72 -1.94
N LEU A 248 -13.44 14.79 -1.29
CA LEU A 248 -14.71 14.42 -1.93
C LEU A 248 -15.19 15.50 -2.92
N GLY A 249 -14.96 15.28 -4.20
CA GLY A 249 -15.34 16.18 -5.29
C GLY A 249 -14.73 15.69 -6.61
N GLU A 250 -14.94 16.43 -7.70
CA GLU A 250 -14.27 16.17 -8.99
C GLU A 250 -14.32 14.70 -9.48
N GLY A 251 -15.49 14.06 -9.34
CA GLY A 251 -15.71 12.67 -9.77
C GLY A 251 -15.36 11.61 -8.72
N ASN A 252 -14.76 11.99 -7.60
CA ASN A 252 -14.50 11.10 -6.47
C ASN A 252 -15.82 10.70 -5.78
N SER A 253 -15.82 9.53 -5.14
CA SER A 253 -17.03 9.03 -4.47
C SER A 253 -16.78 8.17 -3.26
N ILE A 254 -17.75 8.19 -2.35
CA ILE A 254 -17.85 7.23 -1.25
C ILE A 254 -19.02 6.30 -1.57
N GLU A 255 -18.80 4.99 -1.50
CA GLU A 255 -19.86 3.98 -1.61
C GLU A 255 -20.02 3.25 -0.29
N VAL A 256 -21.27 2.97 0.09
CA VAL A 256 -21.55 2.30 1.36
C VAL A 256 -22.51 1.12 1.17
N GLU A 257 -22.35 0.10 2.01
CA GLU A 257 -23.17 -1.13 1.97
C GLU A 257 -24.57 -0.96 2.59
N VAL A 258 -25.28 0.07 2.16
CA VAL A 258 -26.68 0.37 2.52
C VAL A 258 -27.48 0.54 1.23
N LEU A 259 -28.61 -0.14 1.10
CA LEU A 259 -29.41 -0.02 -0.13
C LEU A 259 -29.97 1.40 -0.24
N TYR A 260 -29.85 2.03 -1.42
CA TYR A 260 -30.36 3.38 -1.66
C TYR A 260 -31.82 3.59 -1.20
N ARG A 261 -32.70 2.61 -1.44
CA ARG A 261 -34.12 2.64 -1.02
C ARG A 261 -34.35 2.67 0.50
N GLN A 262 -33.33 2.36 1.31
CA GLN A 262 -33.39 2.38 2.77
C GLN A 262 -32.95 3.73 3.34
N ILE A 263 -32.33 4.58 2.52
CA ILE A 263 -31.91 5.92 2.94
C ILE A 263 -33.16 6.79 3.07
N ALA A 264 -33.44 7.24 4.29
CA ALA A 264 -34.54 8.15 4.57
C ALA A 264 -34.14 9.60 4.31
N ALA A 265 -32.93 9.97 4.73
CA ALA A 265 -32.37 11.30 4.61
C ALA A 265 -30.83 11.28 4.71
N TRP A 266 -30.21 12.43 4.48
CA TRP A 266 -28.83 12.72 4.84
C TRP A 266 -28.71 14.15 5.36
N GLU A 267 -27.84 14.35 6.35
CA GLU A 267 -27.75 15.62 7.05
C GLU A 267 -26.34 15.90 7.56
N PHE A 268 -26.10 17.14 8.01
CA PHE A 268 -24.95 17.48 8.82
C PHE A 268 -25.38 17.53 10.29
N SER A 269 -24.84 16.63 11.11
CA SER A 269 -25.08 16.64 12.56
C SER A 269 -24.32 17.78 13.27
N SER A 270 -23.19 18.18 12.68
CA SER A 270 -22.41 19.38 13.02
C SER A 270 -21.60 19.79 11.77
N PRO A 271 -20.96 20.98 11.73
CA PRO A 271 -20.16 21.39 10.58
C PRO A 271 -19.13 20.33 10.19
N GLY A 272 -19.27 19.78 8.98
CA GLY A 272 -18.41 18.74 8.41
C GLY A 272 -18.77 17.29 8.74
N LEU A 273 -19.64 17.01 9.72
CA LEU A 273 -20.08 15.64 10.02
C LEU A 273 -21.33 15.25 9.22
N PHE A 274 -21.11 14.66 8.04
CA PHE A 274 -22.16 14.19 7.14
C PHE A 274 -22.64 12.79 7.52
N SER A 275 -23.95 12.63 7.73
CA SER A 275 -24.56 11.36 8.12
C SER A 275 -25.57 10.87 7.09
N LEU A 276 -25.56 9.56 6.83
CA LEU A 276 -26.64 8.87 6.12
C LEU A 276 -27.62 8.25 7.13
N LEU A 277 -28.91 8.52 6.99
CA LEU A 277 -29.94 8.09 7.94
C LEU A 277 -30.79 6.94 7.37
N ILE A 278 -31.03 5.92 8.21
CA ILE A 278 -32.03 4.87 7.98
C ILE A 278 -33.06 4.98 9.09
N ALA A 279 -34.34 5.15 8.73
CA ALA A 279 -35.44 5.33 9.70
C ALA A 279 -35.07 6.40 10.77
N ASP A 280 -34.58 7.55 10.30
CA ASP A 280 -34.16 8.70 11.11
C ASP A 280 -32.99 8.44 12.10
N THR A 281 -32.30 7.31 11.97
CA THR A 281 -31.11 6.98 12.78
C THR A 281 -29.86 7.04 11.90
N PRO A 282 -28.79 7.75 12.32
CA PRO A 282 -27.52 7.74 11.60
C PRO A 282 -26.96 6.33 11.46
N ARG A 283 -26.75 5.89 10.22
CA ARG A 283 -26.16 4.57 9.92
C ARG A 283 -24.66 4.63 9.74
N VAL A 284 -24.15 5.73 9.21
CA VAL A 284 -22.72 5.99 9.03
C VAL A 284 -22.52 7.50 9.01
N THR A 285 -21.42 7.94 9.63
CA THR A 285 -21.04 9.35 9.71
C THR A 285 -19.64 9.52 9.15
N PHE A 286 -19.48 10.52 8.29
CA PHE A 286 -18.22 10.93 7.70
C PHE A 286 -17.84 12.31 8.22
N ASP A 287 -16.59 12.46 8.64
CA ASP A 287 -15.99 13.79 8.83
C ASP A 287 -15.39 14.24 7.51
N LEU A 288 -16.11 15.13 6.81
CA LEU A 288 -15.76 15.65 5.49
C LEU A 288 -15.09 17.03 5.54
N GLY A 289 -15.05 17.67 6.71
CA GLY A 289 -14.67 19.08 6.84
C GLY A 289 -15.80 20.07 6.55
N PRO A 290 -15.67 21.32 7.03
CA PRO A 290 -16.76 22.30 7.07
C PRO A 290 -17.07 22.97 5.72
N GLU A 291 -16.34 22.67 4.64
CA GLU A 291 -16.43 23.39 3.36
C GLU A 291 -17.67 23.05 2.51
N TYR A 292 -18.36 21.96 2.85
CA TYR A 292 -19.50 21.45 2.10
C TYR A 292 -20.85 21.89 2.69
N SER A 293 -21.84 22.03 1.80
CA SER A 293 -23.25 22.21 2.15
C SER A 293 -24.08 21.02 1.66
N LEU A 294 -25.23 20.73 2.28
CA LEU A 294 -26.07 19.59 1.90
C LEU A 294 -26.50 19.61 0.42
N ARG A 295 -26.59 20.80 -0.18
CA ARG A 295 -26.99 20.99 -1.57
C ARG A 295 -25.91 20.53 -2.56
N ASP A 296 -24.68 20.38 -2.09
CA ASP A 296 -23.55 19.95 -2.91
C ASP A 296 -23.57 18.43 -3.14
N PHE A 297 -24.30 17.68 -2.30
CA PHE A 297 -24.30 16.22 -2.29
C PHE A 297 -25.36 15.63 -3.22
N GLN A 298 -24.97 14.56 -3.89
CA GLN A 298 -25.88 13.64 -4.56
C GLN A 298 -25.67 12.24 -4.00
N VAL A 299 -26.78 11.61 -3.57
CA VAL A 299 -26.82 10.21 -3.19
C VAL A 299 -27.59 9.44 -4.26
N SER A 300 -27.00 8.36 -4.78
CA SER A 300 -27.62 7.51 -5.80
C SER A 300 -27.43 6.04 -5.49
N ALA A 301 -28.14 5.16 -6.21
CA ALA A 301 -27.87 3.73 -6.17
C ALA A 301 -26.48 3.41 -6.74
N SER A 302 -25.86 2.35 -6.23
CA SER A 302 -24.60 1.81 -6.73
C SER A 302 -24.59 0.28 -6.61
N PHE A 303 -23.55 -0.36 -7.17
CA PHE A 303 -23.39 -1.81 -7.04
C PHE A 303 -23.25 -2.26 -5.57
N TYR A 304 -22.59 -1.45 -4.75
CA TYR A 304 -22.35 -1.75 -3.33
C TYR A 304 -23.50 -1.34 -2.41
N GLY A 305 -24.40 -0.48 -2.87
CA GLY A 305 -25.58 -0.05 -2.12
C GLY A 305 -25.99 1.35 -2.53
N CYS A 306 -25.34 2.35 -1.93
CA CYS A 306 -25.47 3.74 -2.36
C CYS A 306 -24.10 4.40 -2.52
N LYS A 307 -24.09 5.39 -3.41
CA LYS A 307 -22.94 6.21 -3.77
C LYS A 307 -23.21 7.66 -3.38
N ILE A 308 -22.24 8.27 -2.72
CA ILE A 308 -22.21 9.68 -2.33
C ILE A 308 -21.19 10.37 -3.22
N THR A 309 -21.61 11.43 -3.90
CA THR A 309 -20.76 12.31 -4.70
C THR A 309 -21.04 13.77 -4.35
N VAL A 310 -20.07 14.64 -4.65
CA VAL A 310 -20.20 16.09 -4.47
C VAL A 310 -19.92 16.79 -5.79
N HIS A 311 -20.80 17.72 -6.19
CA HIS A 311 -20.67 18.52 -7.41
C HIS A 311 -19.91 19.81 -7.18
N ARG A 312 -18.72 19.71 -6.59
CA ARG A 312 -17.83 20.85 -6.32
C ARG A 312 -16.36 20.48 -6.52
N PRO A 313 -15.49 21.48 -6.72
CA PRO A 313 -14.05 21.29 -6.64
C PRO A 313 -13.64 20.72 -5.29
N VAL A 314 -12.54 19.98 -5.28
CA VAL A 314 -11.97 19.42 -4.07
C VAL A 314 -11.34 20.52 -3.20
N PRO A 315 -11.66 20.60 -1.88
CA PRO A 315 -10.97 21.47 -0.94
C PRO A 315 -9.47 21.13 -0.83
N PRO A 316 -8.62 22.07 -0.39
CA PRO A 316 -7.19 21.81 -0.20
C PRO A 316 -6.93 20.60 0.71
N LEU A 317 -6.11 19.67 0.23
CA LEU A 317 -5.75 18.48 0.99
C LEU A 317 -4.73 18.80 2.11
N PRO A 318 -4.83 18.13 3.28
CA PRO A 318 -3.81 18.19 4.33
C PRO A 318 -2.42 17.83 3.79
N LEU A 319 -1.36 18.46 4.32
CA LEU A 319 0.02 18.19 3.87
C LEU A 319 0.41 16.71 3.98
N VAL A 320 -0.01 16.04 5.06
CA VAL A 320 0.23 14.60 5.27
C VAL A 320 -0.43 13.71 4.22
N CYS A 321 -1.41 14.21 3.47
CA CYS A 321 -2.11 13.48 2.42
C CYS A 321 -1.58 13.74 1.02
N ARG A 322 -0.58 14.62 0.84
CA ARG A 322 -0.06 14.94 -0.50
C ARG A 322 0.81 13.81 -1.03
N CYS A 323 0.54 13.42 -2.28
CA CYS A 323 1.22 12.35 -3.00
C CYS A 323 2.05 12.87 -4.19
N ASP A 324 2.64 14.05 -4.04
CA ASP A 324 3.50 14.69 -5.04
C ASP A 324 4.89 14.03 -5.01
N VAL A 325 5.00 12.86 -5.61
CA VAL A 325 6.21 12.04 -5.59
C VAL A 325 6.67 11.70 -6.99
N GLU A 326 7.92 12.03 -7.28
CA GLU A 326 8.62 11.61 -8.50
C GLU A 326 9.53 10.41 -8.18
N PHE A 327 9.57 9.43 -9.09
CA PHE A 327 10.52 8.32 -9.00
C PHE A 327 11.92 8.86 -9.30
N PRO A 328 12.87 8.82 -8.36
CA PRO A 328 14.21 9.28 -8.63
C PRO A 328 14.92 8.27 -9.52
N SER A 329 15.62 8.76 -10.53
CA SER A 329 16.36 7.89 -11.45
C SER A 329 17.41 7.06 -10.72
N ALA A 330 17.44 5.76 -10.98
CA ALA A 330 18.45 4.87 -10.43
C ALA A 330 19.85 5.25 -10.95
N PRO A 331 20.87 5.32 -10.07
CA PRO A 331 22.25 5.48 -10.52
C PRO A 331 22.64 4.29 -11.41
N THR A 332 23.10 4.58 -12.62
CA THR A 332 23.63 3.59 -13.57
C THR A 332 25.13 3.79 -13.72
N ALA A 333 25.86 2.72 -14.06
CA ALA A 333 27.21 2.90 -14.56
C ALA A 333 27.09 3.74 -15.86
N LEU A 334 27.82 4.86 -15.94
CA LEU A 334 27.88 5.66 -17.16
C LEU A 334 28.23 4.74 -18.34
N PRO A 335 27.58 4.91 -19.52
CA PRO A 335 27.93 4.15 -20.72
C PRO A 335 29.38 4.35 -21.16
#